data_AF-A0A2R4FJ29-F1
#
_entry.id   AF-A0A2R4FJ29-F1
#
_cell.length_a   1.000
_cell.length_b   1.000
_cell.length_c   1.000
_cell.angle_alpha   90.00
_cell.angle_beta   90.00
_cell.angle_gamma   90.00
#
_symmetry.space_group_name_H-M   'P 1'
#
loop_
_entity.id
_entity.type
_entity.pdbx_description
1 polymer ?
#
loop_
_entity_poly.entity_id
_entity_poly.type
_entity_poly.pdbx_seq_one_letter_code
_entity_poly.pdbx_strand_id
1 'polypeptide(L)'
;MTRDELLAALADARDRPDDAAKVAELDRIVAYADAGGDERLGFAARFALVEAYQRIEPWRMLSPVRWCLGVVDRAPETVDATDSARLPDYHRQAVAAFCGTSRAGLARVGAALDDLERRLDAAGRSRRPAYALRCRIADHVGAESTARRWLLRWRAAPQDEWSGCAACEPADQARLLAGWGRWTEAVELVEPVLAGTLRCPDQPERALGAIQLAYLRLGRYDEAAEAHVRAYRRHRRERAGFPLLADHLRFCALAGRHERGLEILARHLSGLDRPYDEASALEFAAAGALLCRLAGRAGFARHPIHRPGYAGRHAAELTVAALGTELTATAEDLAGRFDARNGTSHQSGRVASWLAERPLPDPVPLPAESTAEPERSVEQVRTGCGDRADGLVLVGPLTVAAIVDVLRDRAEQFVPGPAGRVGGRWGDALIEFERLGERGEILHARVTAERRLPADRLGQAYEFCNAWNQDRLLPKAYVQDPGAGELVLAGDVSTDLEHGVAAGQLAVLVDAALVSGAAFAAAVSALP
;
A
#
# COMPACT_ATOMS: atom_id res chain seq x y z
N MET A 1 7.44 36.11 5.05
CA MET A 1 7.11 35.08 6.04
C MET A 1 8.29 34.89 6.96
N THR A 2 8.03 34.76 8.24
CA THR A 2 9.05 34.37 9.22
C THR A 2 9.35 32.88 9.13
N ARG A 3 10.46 32.45 9.74
CA ARG A 3 10.84 31.03 9.78
C ARG A 3 9.82 30.18 10.55
N ASP A 4 9.28 30.73 11.64
CA ASP A 4 8.28 30.04 12.47
C ASP A 4 6.95 29.87 11.74
N GLU A 5 6.54 30.87 10.94
CA GLU A 5 5.37 30.75 10.05
C GLU A 5 5.56 29.64 8.99
N LEU A 6 6.78 29.46 8.47
CA LEU A 6 7.07 28.40 7.51
C LEU A 6 7.08 27.01 8.16
N LEU A 7 7.56 26.90 9.40
CA LEU A 7 7.53 25.65 10.16
C LEU A 7 6.10 25.24 10.52
N ALA A 8 5.26 26.20 10.93
CA ALA A 8 3.84 25.97 11.17
C ALA A 8 3.13 25.55 9.88
N ALA A 9 3.37 26.24 8.76
CA ALA A 9 2.82 25.88 7.46
C ALA A 9 3.25 24.48 7.00
N LEU A 10 4.49 24.07 7.29
CA LEU A 10 4.97 22.71 7.01
C LEU A 10 4.25 21.65 7.85
N ALA A 11 4.04 21.91 9.14
CA ALA A 11 3.27 21.02 10.01
C ALA A 11 1.83 20.86 9.49
N ASP A 12 1.16 21.99 9.21
CA ASP A 12 -0.18 21.99 8.62
C ASP A 12 -0.24 21.25 7.28
N ALA A 13 0.78 21.42 6.43
CA ALA A 13 0.84 20.74 5.14
C ALA A 13 1.02 19.21 5.30
N ARG A 14 1.78 18.74 6.30
CA ARG A 14 1.99 17.31 6.56
C ARG A 14 0.69 16.60 6.92
N ASP A 15 -0.18 17.26 7.67
CA ASP A 15 -1.46 16.71 8.14
C ASP A 15 -2.58 16.76 7.08
N ARG A 16 -2.36 17.47 5.95
CA ARG A 16 -3.32 17.51 4.85
C ARG A 16 -3.32 16.22 4.01
N PRO A 17 -4.46 15.89 3.36
CA PRO A 17 -4.51 14.83 2.35
C PRO A 17 -3.47 15.04 1.25
N ASP A 18 -2.96 13.94 0.68
CA ASP A 18 -2.02 14.02 -0.44
C ASP A 18 -2.76 14.42 -1.73
N ASP A 19 -2.74 15.71 -2.01
CA ASP A 19 -3.35 16.31 -3.19
C ASP A 19 -2.48 17.41 -3.80
N ALA A 20 -2.96 18.00 -4.89
CA ALA A 20 -2.27 19.07 -5.59
C ALA A 20 -2.06 20.33 -4.72
N ALA A 21 -2.93 20.58 -3.74
CA ALA A 21 -2.82 21.74 -2.86
C ALA A 21 -1.71 21.54 -1.83
N LYS A 22 -1.60 20.34 -1.23
CA LYS A 22 -0.46 19.96 -0.38
C LYS A 22 0.85 20.06 -1.12
N VAL A 23 0.92 19.53 -2.35
CA VAL A 23 2.14 19.62 -3.18
C VAL A 23 2.51 21.07 -3.47
N ALA A 24 1.56 21.91 -3.91
CA ALA A 24 1.83 23.31 -4.20
C ALA A 24 2.32 24.08 -2.96
N GLU A 25 1.76 23.79 -1.80
CA GLU A 25 2.17 24.40 -0.53
C GLU A 25 3.59 23.97 -0.12
N LEU A 26 3.90 22.67 -0.23
CA LEU A 26 5.24 22.16 0.05
C LEU A 26 6.28 22.71 -0.95
N ASP A 27 5.96 22.80 -2.24
CA ASP A 27 6.82 23.43 -3.25
C ASP A 27 7.06 24.91 -2.93
N ARG A 28 6.03 25.63 -2.43
CA ARG A 28 6.17 27.01 -1.95
C ARG A 28 7.13 27.10 -0.77
N ILE A 29 7.01 26.23 0.23
CA ILE A 29 7.91 26.18 1.40
C ILE A 29 9.35 25.88 0.97
N VAL A 30 9.53 24.94 0.02
CA VAL A 30 10.82 24.64 -0.58
C VAL A 30 11.45 25.87 -1.22
N ALA A 31 10.69 26.64 -2.01
CA ALA A 31 11.20 27.86 -2.63
C ALA A 31 11.65 28.91 -1.61
N TYR A 32 10.93 29.06 -0.49
CA TYR A 32 11.34 29.94 0.61
C TYR A 32 12.60 29.44 1.31
N ALA A 33 12.70 28.13 1.59
CA ALA A 33 13.88 27.54 2.21
C ALA A 33 15.14 27.73 1.35
N ASP A 34 15.02 27.51 0.04
CA ASP A 34 16.12 27.67 -0.91
C ASP A 34 16.57 29.14 -1.01
N ALA A 35 15.63 30.09 -1.05
CA ALA A 35 15.95 31.53 -1.10
C ALA A 35 16.62 32.03 0.20
N GLY A 36 16.26 31.44 1.34
CA GLY A 36 16.82 31.76 2.66
C GLY A 36 18.08 30.97 3.03
N GLY A 37 18.45 29.94 2.26
CA GLY A 37 19.55 29.02 2.60
C GLY A 37 19.28 28.14 3.83
N ASP A 38 18.02 27.91 4.20
CA ASP A 38 17.66 27.05 5.34
C ASP A 38 17.60 25.58 4.91
N GLU A 39 18.74 24.88 4.98
CA GLU A 39 18.83 23.47 4.58
C GLU A 39 17.96 22.55 5.44
N ARG A 40 17.71 22.86 6.72
CA ARG A 40 16.87 22.02 7.60
C ARG A 40 15.40 22.09 7.20
N LEU A 41 14.89 23.30 6.97
CA LEU A 41 13.54 23.49 6.44
C LEU A 41 13.42 22.89 5.04
N GLY A 42 14.44 23.10 4.19
CA GLY A 42 14.51 22.53 2.84
C GLY A 42 14.47 21.01 2.84
N PHE A 43 15.15 20.35 3.78
CA PHE A 43 15.10 18.90 3.97
C PHE A 43 13.72 18.45 4.41
N ALA A 44 13.19 19.05 5.48
CA ALA A 44 11.91 18.65 6.05
C ALA A 44 10.74 18.80 5.06
N ALA A 45 10.75 19.85 4.23
CA ALA A 45 9.76 20.09 3.19
C ALA A 45 9.92 19.13 1.99
N ARG A 46 11.15 18.88 1.54
CA ARG A 46 11.41 17.91 0.45
C ARG A 46 11.12 16.48 0.87
N PHE A 47 11.39 16.12 2.12
CA PHE A 47 11.05 14.81 2.65
C PHE A 47 9.52 14.62 2.66
N ALA A 48 8.76 15.62 3.11
CA ALA A 48 7.30 15.60 3.04
C ALA A 48 6.77 15.53 1.58
N LEU A 49 7.45 16.18 0.63
CA LEU A 49 7.16 16.02 -0.81
C LEU A 49 7.39 14.58 -1.29
N VAL A 50 8.48 13.93 -0.85
CA VAL A 50 8.76 12.53 -1.20
C VAL A 50 7.63 11.62 -0.72
N GLU A 51 7.17 11.79 0.52
CA GLU A 51 6.04 11.02 1.08
C GLU A 51 4.73 11.27 0.33
N ALA A 52 4.42 12.53 -0.02
CA ALA A 52 3.25 12.85 -0.81
C ALA A 52 3.33 12.23 -2.23
N TYR A 53 4.46 12.46 -2.92
CA TYR A 53 4.69 11.94 -4.28
C TYR A 53 4.63 10.41 -4.33
N GLN A 54 5.10 9.71 -3.30
CA GLN A 54 5.00 8.25 -3.22
C GLN A 54 3.55 7.76 -3.42
N ARG A 55 2.54 8.51 -2.96
CA ARG A 55 1.12 8.12 -3.05
C ARG A 55 0.42 8.59 -4.31
N ILE A 56 0.83 9.73 -4.87
CA ILE A 56 0.10 10.40 -5.96
C ILE A 56 0.86 10.46 -7.29
N GLU A 57 2.17 10.70 -7.27
CA GLU A 57 3.00 10.91 -8.47
C GLU A 57 4.45 10.42 -8.24
N PRO A 58 4.69 9.09 -8.13
CA PRO A 58 5.99 8.56 -7.70
C PRO A 58 7.17 9.00 -8.58
N TRP A 59 6.92 9.33 -9.85
CA TRP A 59 7.93 9.78 -10.78
C TRP A 59 8.58 11.13 -10.43
N ARG A 60 7.92 11.95 -9.59
CA ARG A 60 8.44 13.24 -9.11
C ARG A 60 9.42 13.09 -7.95
N MET A 61 9.51 11.92 -7.31
CA MET A 61 10.33 11.69 -6.12
C MET A 61 11.83 11.84 -6.35
N LEU A 62 12.31 11.59 -7.58
CA LEU A 62 13.76 11.48 -7.83
C LEU A 62 14.54 12.76 -7.48
N SER A 63 14.00 13.92 -7.82
CA SER A 63 14.66 15.21 -7.54
C SER A 63 14.77 15.49 -6.03
N PRO A 64 13.67 15.51 -5.25
CA PRO A 64 13.77 15.75 -3.81
C PRO A 64 14.56 14.68 -3.07
N VAL A 65 14.44 13.38 -3.42
CA VAL A 65 15.25 12.33 -2.79
C VAL A 65 16.74 12.57 -2.98
N ARG A 66 17.17 12.88 -4.21
CA ARG A 66 18.59 13.15 -4.50
C ARG A 66 19.12 14.36 -3.75
N TRP A 67 18.29 15.40 -3.60
CA TRP A 67 18.65 16.57 -2.81
C TRP A 67 18.83 16.19 -1.32
N CYS A 68 17.87 15.47 -0.74
CA CYS A 68 17.92 15.02 0.66
C CYS A 68 19.14 14.13 0.93
N LEU A 69 19.43 13.18 0.03
CA LEU A 69 20.64 12.35 0.11
C LEU A 69 21.92 13.21 0.09
N GLY A 70 21.97 14.23 -0.76
CA GLY A 70 23.11 15.15 -0.82
C GLY A 70 23.30 15.97 0.46
N VAL A 71 22.24 16.28 1.21
CA VAL A 71 22.34 16.91 2.54
C VAL A 71 22.89 15.92 3.56
N VAL A 72 22.35 14.69 3.59
CA VAL A 72 22.84 13.62 4.49
C VAL A 72 24.32 13.31 4.23
N ASP A 73 24.77 13.32 2.97
CA ASP A 73 26.18 13.09 2.64
C ASP A 73 27.11 14.20 3.17
N ARG A 74 26.63 15.44 3.24
CA ARG A 74 27.42 16.60 3.67
C ARG A 74 27.40 16.83 5.17
N ALA A 75 26.25 16.63 5.81
CA ALA A 75 25.99 17.00 7.19
C ALA A 75 24.99 16.04 7.87
N PRO A 76 25.33 14.75 8.03
CA PRO A 76 24.41 13.73 8.52
C PRO A 76 23.87 14.03 9.93
N GLU A 77 24.64 14.69 10.78
CA GLU A 77 24.26 15.09 12.14
C GLU A 77 23.19 16.18 12.21
N THR A 78 22.91 16.84 11.08
CA THR A 78 21.92 17.93 11.00
C THR A 78 20.52 17.46 10.64
N VAL A 79 20.39 16.18 10.29
CA VAL A 79 19.16 15.54 9.80
C VAL A 79 18.67 14.52 10.82
N ASP A 80 17.35 14.36 10.92
CA ASP A 80 16.76 13.32 11.75
C ASP A 80 17.20 11.91 11.29
N ALA A 81 17.57 11.07 12.27
CA ALA A 81 18.09 9.73 11.99
C ALA A 81 17.00 8.79 11.44
N THR A 82 15.74 8.98 11.85
CA THR A 82 14.59 8.20 11.36
C THR A 82 14.31 8.51 9.90
N ASP A 83 14.30 9.80 9.54
CA ASP A 83 14.11 10.23 8.15
C ASP A 83 15.27 9.77 7.26
N SER A 84 16.51 9.92 7.73
CA SER A 84 17.71 9.48 7.01
C SER A 84 17.69 7.97 6.73
N ALA A 85 17.24 7.15 7.69
CA ALA A 85 17.14 5.71 7.54
C ALA A 85 16.13 5.26 6.45
N ARG A 86 15.15 6.11 6.10
CA ARG A 86 14.14 5.81 5.08
C ARG A 86 14.57 6.21 3.66
N LEU A 87 15.55 7.10 3.52
CA LEU A 87 16.02 7.59 2.22
C LEU A 87 16.54 6.52 1.27
N PRO A 88 17.26 5.45 1.70
CA PRO A 88 17.68 4.39 0.79
C PRO A 88 16.51 3.71 0.07
N ASP A 89 15.42 3.44 0.80
CA ASP A 89 14.21 2.87 0.23
C ASP A 89 13.52 3.87 -0.72
N TYR A 90 13.40 5.14 -0.32
CA TYR A 90 12.87 6.18 -1.20
C TYR A 90 13.68 6.38 -2.47
N HIS A 91 15.00 6.25 -2.41
CA HIS A 91 15.86 6.31 -3.59
C HIS A 91 15.55 5.17 -4.54
N ARG A 92 15.46 3.93 -4.03
CA ARG A 92 15.08 2.77 -4.83
C ARG A 92 13.70 2.94 -5.47
N GLN A 93 12.71 3.42 -4.71
CA GLN A 93 11.35 3.66 -5.20
C GLN A 93 11.32 4.77 -6.27
N ALA A 94 12.06 5.86 -6.08
CA ALA A 94 12.16 6.94 -7.05
C ALA A 94 12.78 6.48 -8.38
N VAL A 95 13.77 5.59 -8.34
CA VAL A 95 14.33 4.96 -9.55
C VAL A 95 13.33 3.98 -10.17
N ALA A 96 12.60 3.21 -9.36
CA ALA A 96 11.58 2.27 -9.84
C ALA A 96 10.44 2.98 -10.59
N ALA A 97 10.03 4.17 -10.12
CA ALA A 97 8.96 4.96 -10.69
C ALA A 97 9.21 5.39 -12.16
N PHE A 98 10.46 5.31 -12.63
CA PHE A 98 10.80 5.57 -14.03
C PHE A 98 9.98 4.77 -15.04
N CYS A 99 9.80 3.47 -14.77
CA CYS A 99 9.04 2.61 -15.69
C CYS A 99 7.56 3.01 -15.78
N GLY A 100 7.06 3.79 -14.81
CA GLY A 100 5.69 4.28 -14.76
C GLY A 100 5.43 5.59 -15.51
N THR A 101 6.46 6.29 -16.03
CA THR A 101 6.25 7.60 -16.71
C THR A 101 7.03 7.79 -17.99
N SER A 102 6.38 8.33 -19.01
CA SER A 102 7.01 8.79 -20.25
C SER A 102 7.83 10.10 -20.10
N ARG A 103 7.66 10.83 -18.98
CA ARG A 103 8.18 12.20 -18.79
C ARG A 103 9.65 12.28 -18.33
N ALA A 104 10.19 11.22 -17.76
CA ALA A 104 11.56 11.20 -17.25
C ALA A 104 12.54 10.64 -18.30
N GLY A 105 13.65 11.33 -18.59
CA GLY A 105 14.62 10.85 -19.59
C GLY A 105 15.50 9.68 -19.11
N LEU A 106 15.82 8.75 -20.01
CA LEU A 106 16.64 7.56 -19.74
C LEU A 106 18.00 7.87 -19.10
N ALA A 107 18.70 8.91 -19.58
CA ALA A 107 20.01 9.28 -19.06
C ALA A 107 19.97 9.68 -17.57
N ARG A 108 18.92 10.39 -17.15
CA ARG A 108 18.73 10.78 -15.75
C ARG A 108 18.53 9.56 -14.85
N VAL A 109 17.86 8.54 -15.36
CA VAL A 109 17.57 7.31 -14.61
C VAL A 109 18.77 6.40 -14.55
N GLY A 110 19.54 6.29 -15.63
CA GLY A 110 20.84 5.63 -15.61
C GLY A 110 21.75 6.23 -14.52
N ALA A 111 21.87 7.57 -14.50
CA ALA A 111 22.66 8.26 -13.48
C ALA A 111 22.14 8.02 -12.04
N ALA A 112 20.83 7.98 -11.84
CA ALA A 112 20.23 7.68 -10.54
C ALA A 112 20.46 6.23 -10.10
N LEU A 113 20.42 5.28 -11.04
CA LEU A 113 20.68 3.88 -10.78
C LEU A 113 22.15 3.60 -10.46
N ASP A 114 23.06 4.29 -11.14
CA ASP A 114 24.49 4.25 -10.83
C ASP A 114 24.76 4.88 -9.45
N ASP A 115 24.03 5.93 -9.08
CA ASP A 115 24.09 6.51 -7.73
C ASP A 115 23.57 5.56 -6.66
N LEU A 116 22.45 4.88 -6.92
CA LEU A 116 21.91 3.86 -6.02
C LEU A 116 22.93 2.73 -5.78
N GLU A 117 23.57 2.22 -6.84
CA GLU A 117 24.59 1.17 -6.71
C GLU A 117 25.80 1.63 -5.92
N ARG A 118 26.33 2.84 -6.19
CA ARG A 118 27.45 3.41 -5.41
C ARG A 118 27.11 3.52 -3.93
N ARG A 119 25.88 3.92 -3.60
CA ARG A 119 25.42 4.04 -2.20
C ARG A 119 25.25 2.69 -1.53
N LEU A 120 24.76 1.67 -2.25
CA LEU A 120 24.71 0.30 -1.73
C LEU A 120 26.11 -0.22 -1.42
N ASP A 121 27.07 0.01 -2.31
CA ASP A 121 28.47 -0.38 -2.10
C ASP A 121 29.09 0.32 -0.89
N ALA A 122 28.92 1.64 -0.78
CA ALA A 122 29.44 2.42 0.33
C ALA A 122 28.85 1.98 1.68
N ALA A 123 27.60 1.50 1.69
CA ALA A 123 26.94 0.98 2.88
C ALA A 123 27.23 -0.52 3.13
N GLY A 124 28.04 -1.19 2.30
CA GLY A 124 28.30 -2.62 2.42
C GLY A 124 27.05 -3.49 2.23
N ARG A 125 26.08 -3.00 1.44
CA ARG A 125 24.79 -3.66 1.18
C ARG A 125 24.79 -4.39 -0.14
N SER A 126 23.86 -5.33 -0.27
CA SER A 126 23.68 -6.11 -1.49
C SER A 126 23.27 -5.22 -2.66
N ARG A 127 23.83 -5.50 -3.83
CA ARG A 127 23.42 -4.88 -5.11
C ARG A 127 22.12 -5.45 -5.67
N ARG A 128 21.50 -6.44 -5.00
CA ARG A 128 20.25 -7.09 -5.40
C ARG A 128 19.15 -6.11 -5.88
N PRO A 129 18.81 -5.02 -5.15
CA PRO A 129 17.78 -4.08 -5.61
C PRO A 129 18.20 -3.28 -6.86
N ALA A 130 19.49 -2.97 -7.02
CA ALA A 130 19.99 -2.31 -8.22
C ALA A 130 19.94 -3.24 -9.45
N TYR A 131 20.23 -4.53 -9.27
CA TYR A 131 20.09 -5.52 -10.34
C TYR A 131 18.63 -5.74 -10.75
N ALA A 132 17.71 -5.76 -9.78
CA ALA A 132 16.27 -5.80 -10.04
C ALA A 132 15.82 -4.62 -10.91
N LEU A 133 16.26 -3.40 -10.55
CA LEU A 133 15.96 -2.18 -11.31
C LEU A 133 16.56 -2.22 -12.72
N ARG A 134 17.82 -2.63 -12.87
CA ARG A 134 18.46 -2.80 -14.19
C ARG A 134 17.73 -3.81 -15.06
N CYS A 135 17.26 -4.91 -14.48
CA CYS A 135 16.46 -5.90 -15.18
C CYS A 135 15.16 -5.30 -15.71
N ARG A 136 14.37 -4.66 -14.84
CA ARG A 136 13.09 -4.04 -15.20
C ARG A 136 13.22 -2.91 -16.21
N ILE A 137 14.25 -2.07 -16.09
CA ILE A 137 14.51 -0.99 -17.05
C ILE A 137 14.91 -1.57 -18.42
N ALA A 138 15.78 -2.58 -18.44
CA ALA A 138 16.18 -3.24 -19.68
C ALA A 138 15.00 -3.92 -20.38
N ASP A 139 14.11 -4.57 -19.62
CA ASP A 139 12.87 -5.14 -20.14
C ASP A 139 11.97 -4.04 -20.71
N HIS A 140 11.74 -2.97 -19.95
CA HIS A 140 10.90 -1.85 -20.34
C HIS A 140 11.35 -1.14 -21.64
N VAL A 141 12.65 -1.10 -21.94
CA VAL A 141 13.15 -0.52 -23.21
C VAL A 141 13.22 -1.52 -24.36
N GLY A 142 12.93 -2.80 -24.11
CA GLY A 142 12.97 -3.87 -25.10
C GLY A 142 14.32 -4.56 -25.27
N ALA A 143 15.27 -4.34 -24.36
CA ALA A 143 16.57 -4.99 -24.36
C ALA A 143 16.51 -6.34 -23.61
N GLU A 144 15.68 -7.27 -24.08
CA GLU A 144 15.36 -8.54 -23.39
C GLU A 144 16.62 -9.35 -23.03
N SER A 145 17.58 -9.48 -23.94
CA SER A 145 18.82 -10.23 -23.67
C SER A 145 19.61 -9.62 -22.50
N THR A 146 19.60 -8.29 -22.38
CA THR A 146 20.19 -7.55 -21.26
C THR A 146 19.38 -7.74 -19.99
N ALA A 147 18.05 -7.68 -20.08
CA ALA A 147 17.16 -7.94 -18.94
C ALA A 147 17.38 -9.33 -18.34
N ARG A 148 17.46 -10.36 -19.18
CA ARG A 148 17.75 -11.75 -18.75
C ARG A 148 19.10 -11.88 -18.05
N ARG A 149 20.16 -11.22 -18.53
CA ARG A 149 21.47 -11.20 -17.83
C ARG A 149 21.37 -10.55 -16.45
N TRP A 150 20.59 -9.48 -16.33
CA TRP A 150 20.35 -8.84 -15.03
C TRP A 150 19.48 -9.68 -14.11
N LEU A 151 18.50 -10.43 -14.62
CA LEU A 151 17.71 -11.37 -13.81
C LEU A 151 18.60 -12.45 -13.18
N LEU A 152 19.57 -12.98 -13.93
CA LEU A 152 20.54 -13.95 -13.39
C LEU A 152 21.36 -13.34 -12.24
N ARG A 153 21.86 -12.10 -12.41
CA ARG A 153 22.59 -11.38 -11.36
C ARG A 153 21.72 -11.05 -10.16
N TRP A 154 20.47 -10.66 -10.41
CA TRP A 154 19.48 -10.38 -9.38
C TRP A 154 19.27 -11.62 -8.50
N ARG A 155 18.99 -12.78 -9.10
CA ARG A 155 18.79 -14.04 -8.37
C ARG A 155 20.01 -14.46 -7.57
N ALA A 156 21.21 -14.29 -8.12
CA ALA A 156 22.47 -14.69 -7.49
C ALA A 156 22.92 -13.75 -6.36
N ALA A 157 22.49 -12.49 -6.34
CA ALA A 157 22.90 -11.54 -5.31
C ALA A 157 22.26 -11.90 -3.95
N PRO A 158 22.97 -11.77 -2.82
CA PRO A 158 22.40 -12.09 -1.51
C PRO A 158 21.23 -11.18 -1.17
N GLN A 159 20.31 -11.66 -0.35
CA GLN A 159 19.22 -10.84 0.17
C GLN A 159 19.62 -10.22 1.51
N ASP A 160 19.25 -8.97 1.72
CA ASP A 160 19.47 -8.22 2.95
C ASP A 160 18.26 -7.31 3.25
N GLU A 161 18.35 -6.55 4.34
CA GLU A 161 17.32 -5.58 4.77
C GLU A 161 17.00 -4.51 3.71
N TRP A 162 17.91 -4.20 2.79
CA TRP A 162 17.74 -3.15 1.76
C TRP A 162 17.30 -3.71 0.41
N SER A 163 17.20 -5.04 0.29
CA SER A 163 16.80 -5.73 -0.95
C SER A 163 15.33 -5.59 -1.28
N GLY A 164 14.47 -5.32 -0.28
CA GLY A 164 13.02 -5.19 -0.44
C GLY A 164 12.27 -6.41 0.08
N CYS A 165 10.98 -6.53 -0.25
CA CYS A 165 10.16 -7.62 0.27
C CYS A 165 10.49 -8.95 -0.42
N ALA A 166 11.05 -9.88 0.36
CA ALA A 166 11.37 -11.26 -0.05
C ALA A 166 10.19 -11.99 -0.70
N ALA A 167 8.98 -11.78 -0.18
CA ALA A 167 7.77 -12.45 -0.63
C ALA A 167 7.19 -11.82 -1.91
N CYS A 168 7.40 -10.53 -2.15
CA CYS A 168 6.94 -9.85 -3.37
C CYS A 168 7.86 -10.13 -4.57
N GLU A 169 9.14 -10.35 -4.33
CA GLU A 169 10.15 -10.49 -5.36
C GLU A 169 9.89 -11.62 -6.38
N PRO A 170 9.47 -12.83 -5.97
CA PRO A 170 9.11 -13.90 -6.90
C PRO A 170 8.02 -13.49 -7.89
N ALA A 171 7.01 -12.73 -7.44
CA ALA A 171 5.93 -12.26 -8.32
C ALA A 171 6.43 -11.23 -9.36
N ASP A 172 7.34 -10.34 -8.97
CA ASP A 172 7.95 -9.38 -9.89
C ASP A 172 8.80 -10.07 -10.96
N GLN A 173 9.56 -11.10 -10.58
CA GLN A 173 10.33 -11.93 -11.51
C GLN A 173 9.42 -12.80 -12.40
N ALA A 174 8.36 -13.38 -11.84
CA ALA A 174 7.42 -14.21 -12.58
C ALA A 174 6.70 -13.42 -13.67
N ARG A 175 6.36 -12.15 -13.42
CA ARG A 175 5.78 -11.27 -14.45
C ARG A 175 6.73 -11.07 -15.64
N LEU A 176 8.03 -10.89 -15.40
CA LEU A 176 9.03 -10.78 -16.49
C LEU A 176 9.13 -12.09 -17.27
N LEU A 177 9.23 -13.22 -16.57
CA LEU A 177 9.31 -14.54 -17.19
C LEU A 177 8.07 -14.87 -18.03
N ALA A 178 6.89 -14.57 -17.50
CA ALA A 178 5.64 -14.66 -18.23
C ALA A 178 5.71 -13.77 -19.48
N GLY A 179 6.09 -12.49 -19.35
CA GLY A 179 6.28 -11.60 -20.50
C GLY A 179 7.17 -12.17 -21.61
N TRP A 180 8.20 -12.95 -21.25
CA TRP A 180 9.13 -13.60 -22.19
C TRP A 180 8.71 -15.01 -22.66
N GLY A 181 7.50 -15.44 -22.33
CA GLY A 181 6.99 -16.75 -22.72
C GLY A 181 7.51 -17.94 -21.90
N ARG A 182 8.21 -17.68 -20.79
CA ARG A 182 8.75 -18.73 -19.89
C ARG A 182 7.72 -19.10 -18.83
N TRP A 183 6.54 -19.55 -19.28
CA TRP A 183 5.36 -19.78 -18.44
C TRP A 183 5.60 -20.77 -17.31
N THR A 184 6.23 -21.91 -17.61
CA THR A 184 6.52 -22.96 -16.61
C THR A 184 7.40 -22.43 -15.49
N GLU A 185 8.49 -21.75 -15.83
CA GLU A 185 9.40 -21.19 -14.83
C GLU A 185 8.75 -20.07 -14.01
N ALA A 186 7.86 -19.26 -14.62
CA ALA A 186 7.11 -18.24 -13.89
C ALA A 186 6.23 -18.84 -12.80
N VAL A 187 5.56 -19.97 -13.09
CA VAL A 187 4.74 -20.70 -12.13
C VAL A 187 5.61 -21.33 -11.04
N GLU A 188 6.65 -22.07 -11.42
CA GLU A 188 7.56 -22.73 -10.46
C GLU A 188 8.19 -21.71 -9.49
N LEU A 189 8.49 -20.51 -9.97
CA LEU A 189 9.14 -19.47 -9.16
C LEU A 189 8.26 -18.96 -8.02
N VAL A 190 6.94 -18.89 -8.21
CA VAL A 190 6.03 -18.37 -7.19
C VAL A 190 5.52 -19.46 -6.24
N GLU A 191 5.81 -20.72 -6.52
CA GLU A 191 5.34 -21.86 -5.72
C GLU A 191 5.62 -21.70 -4.20
N PRO A 192 6.82 -21.24 -3.75
CA PRO A 192 7.06 -21.01 -2.32
C PRO A 192 6.15 -19.94 -1.69
N VAL A 193 5.66 -18.98 -2.49
CA VAL A 193 4.71 -17.94 -2.04
C VAL A 193 3.31 -18.54 -1.95
N LEU A 194 2.91 -19.37 -2.92
CA LEU A 194 1.61 -20.04 -2.93
C LEU A 194 1.49 -21.05 -1.79
N ALA A 195 2.57 -21.80 -1.52
CA ALA A 195 2.71 -22.71 -0.38
C ALA A 195 2.77 -22.00 0.98
N GLY A 196 2.90 -20.66 1.01
CA GLY A 196 2.96 -19.87 2.24
C GLY A 196 4.30 -19.93 2.97
N THR A 197 5.36 -20.45 2.35
CA THR A 197 6.73 -20.38 2.87
C THR A 197 7.22 -18.94 2.97
N LEU A 198 6.84 -18.11 1.98
CA LEU A 198 7.06 -16.67 1.99
C LEU A 198 5.72 -15.95 2.14
N ARG A 199 5.62 -15.05 3.12
CA ARG A 199 4.38 -14.33 3.44
C ARG A 199 4.63 -12.83 3.57
N CYS A 200 3.73 -12.04 3.03
CA CYS A 200 3.59 -10.63 3.32
C CYS A 200 2.12 -10.24 3.07
N PRO A 201 1.68 -9.04 3.47
CA PRO A 201 0.30 -8.63 3.27
C PRO A 201 -0.17 -8.83 1.83
N ASP A 202 0.62 -8.47 0.82
CA ASP A 202 0.23 -8.55 -0.60
C ASP A 202 0.22 -9.96 -1.23
N GLN A 203 0.65 -10.98 -0.48
CA GLN A 203 0.79 -12.33 -1.00
C GLN A 203 -0.22 -13.29 -0.37
N PRO A 204 -0.73 -14.25 -1.16
CA PRO A 204 -0.28 -14.66 -2.50
C PRO A 204 -1.02 -13.99 -3.67
N GLU A 205 -1.92 -13.04 -3.41
CA GLU A 205 -2.77 -12.46 -4.46
C GLU A 205 -1.96 -11.78 -5.57
N ARG A 206 -0.85 -11.12 -5.24
CA ARG A 206 0.07 -10.56 -6.24
C ARG A 206 0.73 -11.63 -7.10
N ALA A 207 1.18 -12.75 -6.50
CA ALA A 207 1.75 -13.88 -7.21
C ALA A 207 0.73 -14.55 -8.14
N LEU A 208 -0.47 -14.83 -7.65
CA LEU A 208 -1.58 -15.39 -8.44
C LEU A 208 -1.92 -14.49 -9.63
N GLY A 209 -1.98 -13.17 -9.41
CA GLY A 209 -2.19 -12.19 -10.48
C GLY A 209 -1.11 -12.26 -11.56
N ALA A 210 0.16 -12.42 -11.17
CA ALA A 210 1.30 -12.50 -12.08
C ALA A 210 1.33 -13.79 -12.93
N ILE A 211 0.77 -14.90 -12.45
CA ILE A 211 0.82 -16.20 -13.13
C ILE A 211 -0.51 -16.67 -13.76
N GLN A 212 -1.64 -15.99 -13.54
CA GLN A 212 -2.94 -16.41 -14.09
C GLN A 212 -2.92 -16.63 -15.61
N LEU A 213 -2.21 -15.77 -16.36
CA LEU A 213 -2.04 -15.92 -17.80
C LEU A 213 -1.08 -17.06 -18.17
N ALA A 214 -0.07 -17.33 -17.34
CA ALA A 214 0.82 -18.48 -17.53
C ALA A 214 0.06 -19.80 -17.37
N TYR A 215 -0.82 -19.91 -16.36
CA TYR A 215 -1.71 -21.06 -16.23
C TYR A 215 -2.60 -21.26 -17.46
N LEU A 216 -3.19 -20.18 -17.98
CA LEU A 216 -4.00 -20.22 -19.20
C LEU A 216 -3.19 -20.74 -20.41
N ARG A 217 -1.94 -20.29 -20.57
CA ARG A 217 -1.05 -20.72 -21.66
C ARG A 217 -0.57 -22.17 -21.53
N LEU A 218 -0.51 -22.69 -20.31
CA LEU A 218 -0.12 -24.08 -20.01
C LEU A 218 -1.30 -25.05 -20.05
N GLY A 219 -2.54 -24.59 -20.32
CA GLY A 219 -3.73 -25.44 -20.31
C GLY A 219 -4.27 -25.75 -18.90
N ARG A 220 -3.74 -25.08 -17.87
CA ARG A 220 -4.13 -25.22 -16.45
C ARG A 220 -5.34 -24.32 -16.15
N TYR A 221 -6.47 -24.60 -16.80
CA TYR A 221 -7.60 -23.67 -16.86
C TYR A 221 -8.28 -23.42 -15.51
N ASP A 222 -8.48 -24.46 -14.70
CA ASP A 222 -9.12 -24.33 -13.39
C ASP A 222 -8.28 -23.46 -12.44
N GLU A 223 -6.96 -23.67 -12.45
CA GLU A 223 -6.02 -22.91 -11.64
C GLU A 223 -5.89 -21.46 -12.11
N ALA A 224 -5.99 -21.23 -13.43
CA ALA A 224 -6.06 -19.88 -13.99
C ALA A 224 -7.31 -19.14 -13.50
N ALA A 225 -8.46 -19.82 -13.48
CA ALA A 225 -9.73 -19.26 -13.03
C ALA A 225 -9.73 -18.99 -11.51
N GLU A 226 -9.19 -19.90 -10.71
CA GLU A 226 -9.05 -19.71 -9.27
C GLU A 226 -8.10 -18.55 -8.95
N ALA A 227 -6.94 -18.50 -9.61
CA ALA A 227 -5.98 -17.41 -9.47
C ALA A 227 -6.62 -16.06 -9.79
N HIS A 228 -7.38 -15.97 -10.89
CA HIS A 228 -8.12 -14.76 -11.28
C HIS A 228 -9.11 -14.34 -10.19
N VAL A 229 -10.03 -15.23 -9.81
CA VAL A 229 -11.11 -14.93 -8.86
C VAL A 229 -10.54 -14.49 -7.52
N ARG A 230 -9.56 -15.23 -7.00
CA ARG A 230 -8.95 -14.94 -5.70
C ARG A 230 -8.17 -13.63 -5.69
N ALA A 231 -7.27 -13.43 -6.67
CA ALA A 231 -6.45 -12.23 -6.72
C ALA A 231 -7.28 -10.97 -6.98
N TYR A 232 -8.28 -11.05 -7.86
CA TYR A 232 -9.12 -9.88 -8.20
C TYR A 232 -9.92 -9.36 -7.00
N ARG A 233 -10.37 -10.23 -6.09
CA ARG A 233 -11.11 -9.82 -4.88
C ARG A 233 -10.34 -8.83 -4.03
N ARG A 234 -9.01 -8.98 -3.95
CA ARG A 234 -8.13 -8.04 -3.27
C ARG A 234 -7.86 -6.82 -4.15
N HIS A 235 -7.41 -7.05 -5.39
CA HIS A 235 -6.97 -5.97 -6.28
C HIS A 235 -8.07 -4.95 -6.60
N ARG A 236 -9.36 -5.33 -6.51
CA ARG A 236 -10.49 -4.41 -6.75
C ARG A 236 -10.70 -3.35 -5.65
N ARG A 237 -10.11 -3.50 -4.46
CA ARG A 237 -10.40 -2.63 -3.29
C ARG A 237 -9.39 -1.51 -3.08
N GLU A 238 -8.17 -1.67 -3.59
CA GLU A 238 -7.04 -0.80 -3.26
C GLU A 238 -6.56 -0.02 -4.49
N ARG A 239 -6.15 1.24 -4.31
CA ARG A 239 -5.53 2.04 -5.38
C ARG A 239 -4.28 1.36 -5.94
N ALA A 240 -3.49 0.71 -5.08
CA ALA A 240 -2.30 -0.05 -5.46
C ALA A 240 -2.62 -1.33 -6.25
N GLY A 241 -3.89 -1.75 -6.31
CA GLY A 241 -4.36 -2.84 -7.14
C GLY A 241 -4.55 -2.47 -8.62
N PHE A 242 -4.65 -1.18 -8.96
CA PHE A 242 -4.89 -0.72 -10.35
C PHE A 242 -3.87 -1.26 -11.36
N PRO A 243 -2.54 -1.23 -11.10
CA PRO A 243 -1.53 -1.81 -12.00
C PRO A 243 -1.71 -3.32 -12.26
N LEU A 244 -2.48 -4.02 -11.43
CA LEU A 244 -2.70 -5.47 -11.52
C LEU A 244 -3.97 -5.82 -12.32
N LEU A 245 -4.80 -4.82 -12.66
CA LEU A 245 -6.09 -5.04 -13.32
C LEU A 245 -5.96 -5.42 -14.80
N ALA A 246 -4.88 -4.99 -15.47
CA ALA A 246 -4.65 -5.33 -16.88
C ALA A 246 -4.55 -6.86 -17.07
N ASP A 247 -3.87 -7.57 -16.17
CA ASP A 247 -3.75 -9.04 -16.22
C ASP A 247 -5.12 -9.71 -16.07
N HIS A 248 -6.01 -9.18 -15.22
CA HIS A 248 -7.37 -9.68 -15.05
C HIS A 248 -8.25 -9.43 -16.29
N LEU A 249 -8.16 -8.25 -16.92
CA LEU A 249 -8.88 -7.96 -18.16
C LEU A 249 -8.42 -8.86 -19.30
N ARG A 250 -7.09 -9.05 -19.45
CA ARG A 250 -6.52 -9.98 -20.42
C ARG A 250 -6.97 -11.42 -20.15
N PHE A 251 -6.94 -11.87 -18.89
CA PHE A 251 -7.46 -13.18 -18.53
C PHE A 251 -8.92 -13.34 -18.97
N CYS A 252 -9.81 -12.41 -18.60
CA CYS A 252 -11.22 -12.47 -18.99
C CYS A 252 -11.41 -12.50 -20.51
N ALA A 253 -10.65 -11.68 -21.24
CA ALA A 253 -10.70 -11.63 -22.70
C ALA A 253 -10.26 -12.97 -23.33
N LEU A 254 -9.15 -13.54 -22.86
CA LEU A 254 -8.58 -14.77 -23.43
C LEU A 254 -9.30 -16.05 -22.98
N ALA A 255 -9.86 -16.04 -21.78
CA ALA A 255 -10.63 -17.15 -21.21
C ALA A 255 -12.10 -17.18 -21.69
N GLY A 256 -12.52 -16.26 -22.57
CA GLY A 256 -13.90 -16.17 -23.06
C GLY A 256 -14.91 -15.62 -22.05
N ARG A 257 -14.46 -15.00 -20.96
CA ARG A 257 -15.28 -14.43 -19.88
C ARG A 257 -15.57 -12.95 -20.11
N HIS A 258 -16.17 -12.66 -21.26
CA HIS A 258 -16.39 -11.30 -21.74
C HIS A 258 -17.25 -10.45 -20.79
N GLU A 259 -18.41 -10.94 -20.34
CA GLU A 259 -19.30 -10.20 -19.42
C GLU A 259 -18.58 -9.80 -18.13
N ARG A 260 -17.86 -10.76 -17.52
CA ARG A 260 -17.05 -10.51 -16.33
C ARG A 260 -15.97 -9.47 -16.62
N GLY A 261 -15.26 -9.60 -17.74
CA GLY A 261 -14.27 -8.62 -18.15
C GLY A 261 -14.87 -7.21 -18.27
N LEU A 262 -16.05 -7.08 -18.89
CA LEU A 262 -16.72 -5.80 -19.08
C LEU A 262 -17.19 -5.19 -17.75
N GLU A 263 -17.62 -6.02 -16.78
CA GLU A 263 -17.92 -5.58 -15.41
C GLU A 263 -16.67 -4.99 -14.73
N ILE A 264 -15.53 -5.69 -14.83
CA ILE A 264 -14.25 -5.20 -14.28
C ILE A 264 -13.83 -3.90 -14.97
N LEU A 265 -13.90 -3.86 -16.30
CA LEU A 265 -13.54 -2.68 -17.08
C LEU A 265 -14.39 -1.47 -16.68
N ALA A 266 -15.72 -1.63 -16.65
CA ALA A 266 -16.65 -0.56 -16.30
C ALA A 266 -16.42 -0.05 -14.86
N ARG A 267 -16.20 -0.95 -13.89
CA ARG A 267 -15.93 -0.59 -12.49
C ARG A 267 -14.70 0.30 -12.34
N HIS A 268 -13.65 0.03 -13.11
CA HIS A 268 -12.33 0.67 -12.93
C HIS A 268 -12.00 1.71 -14.00
N LEU A 269 -12.95 2.02 -14.89
CA LEU A 269 -12.73 2.91 -16.03
C LEU A 269 -12.36 4.35 -15.60
N SER A 270 -12.91 4.82 -14.48
CA SER A 270 -12.55 6.11 -13.87
C SER A 270 -11.07 6.17 -13.42
N GLY A 271 -10.41 5.03 -13.26
CA GLY A 271 -8.97 4.98 -13.01
C GLY A 271 -8.14 5.58 -14.13
N LEU A 272 -8.62 5.60 -15.38
CA LEU A 272 -7.92 6.27 -16.50
C LEU A 272 -7.99 7.80 -16.43
N ASP A 273 -8.94 8.35 -15.66
CA ASP A 273 -9.08 9.80 -15.49
C ASP A 273 -8.07 10.36 -14.50
N ARG A 274 -7.70 9.55 -13.50
CA ARG A 274 -6.64 9.82 -12.51
C ARG A 274 -5.76 8.59 -12.38
N PRO A 275 -4.93 8.31 -13.40
CA PRO A 275 -4.15 7.08 -13.45
C PRO A 275 -3.21 6.98 -12.25
N TYR A 276 -2.95 5.74 -11.86
CA TYR A 276 -1.91 5.44 -10.87
C TYR A 276 -0.54 5.91 -11.40
N ASP A 277 -0.23 5.50 -12.63
CA ASP A 277 0.87 6.00 -13.45
C ASP A 277 0.56 5.77 -14.94
N GLU A 278 1.40 6.29 -15.84
CA GLU A 278 1.17 6.21 -17.30
C GLU A 278 1.34 4.79 -17.84
N ALA A 279 2.22 3.97 -17.25
CA ALA A 279 2.41 2.58 -17.69
C ALA A 279 1.21 1.69 -17.31
N SER A 280 0.65 1.89 -16.12
CA SER A 280 -0.54 1.19 -15.66
C SER A 280 -1.76 1.60 -16.48
N ALA A 281 -1.87 2.89 -16.85
CA ALA A 281 -2.90 3.37 -17.76
C ALA A 281 -2.76 2.75 -19.16
N LEU A 282 -1.54 2.65 -19.67
CA LEU A 282 -1.22 2.00 -20.94
C LEU A 282 -1.65 0.53 -20.93
N GLU A 283 -1.22 -0.23 -19.91
CA GLU A 283 -1.54 -1.66 -19.82
C GLU A 283 -3.05 -1.89 -19.63
N PHE A 284 -3.71 -1.08 -18.80
CA PHE A 284 -5.17 -1.16 -18.61
C PHE A 284 -5.93 -0.84 -19.90
N ALA A 285 -5.54 0.22 -20.63
CA ALA A 285 -6.15 0.60 -21.89
C ALA A 285 -5.94 -0.47 -22.97
N ALA A 286 -4.73 -1.03 -23.10
CA ALA A 286 -4.43 -2.10 -24.05
C ALA A 286 -5.23 -3.38 -23.75
N ALA A 287 -5.30 -3.78 -22.47
CA ALA A 287 -6.08 -4.94 -22.04
C ALA A 287 -7.59 -4.72 -22.23
N GLY A 288 -8.10 -3.53 -21.92
CA GLY A 288 -9.49 -3.16 -22.15
C GLY A 288 -9.85 -3.12 -23.63
N ALA A 289 -8.98 -2.61 -24.49
CA ALA A 289 -9.15 -2.62 -25.95
C ALA A 289 -9.20 -4.05 -26.52
N LEU A 290 -8.31 -4.94 -26.06
CA LEU A 290 -8.36 -6.37 -26.37
C LEU A 290 -9.71 -6.98 -25.97
N LEU A 291 -10.15 -6.75 -24.72
CA LEU A 291 -11.42 -7.23 -24.21
C LEU A 291 -12.60 -6.72 -25.02
N CYS A 292 -12.69 -5.42 -25.28
CA CYS A 292 -13.78 -4.83 -26.08
C CYS A 292 -13.85 -5.42 -27.49
N ARG A 293 -12.70 -5.64 -28.14
CA ARG A 293 -12.65 -6.24 -29.47
C ARG A 293 -13.14 -7.69 -29.47
N LEU A 294 -12.70 -8.51 -28.50
CA LEU A 294 -13.10 -9.91 -28.40
C LEU A 294 -14.57 -10.06 -27.96
N ALA A 295 -15.01 -9.27 -26.99
CA ALA A 295 -16.40 -9.19 -26.57
C ALA A 295 -17.31 -8.72 -27.73
N GLY A 296 -16.84 -7.78 -28.54
CA GLY A 296 -17.54 -7.32 -29.74
C GLY A 296 -17.81 -8.45 -30.73
N ARG A 297 -16.81 -9.31 -30.98
CA ARG A 297 -16.97 -10.52 -31.82
C ARG A 297 -17.90 -11.56 -31.20
N ALA A 298 -17.97 -11.60 -29.87
CA ALA A 298 -18.89 -12.45 -29.11
C ALA A 298 -20.32 -11.86 -28.97
N GLY A 299 -20.63 -10.75 -29.66
CA GLY A 299 -21.97 -10.17 -29.70
C GLY A 299 -22.21 -8.97 -28.75
N PHE A 300 -21.23 -8.58 -27.95
CA PHE A 300 -21.37 -7.47 -26.99
C PHE A 300 -21.06 -6.09 -27.58
N ALA A 301 -20.82 -5.97 -28.89
CA ALA A 301 -20.34 -4.73 -29.51
C ALA A 301 -21.20 -3.48 -29.20
N ARG A 302 -22.52 -3.67 -29.06
CA ARG A 302 -23.50 -2.61 -28.76
C ARG A 302 -23.87 -2.51 -27.27
N HIS A 303 -23.30 -3.34 -26.40
CA HIS A 303 -23.58 -3.31 -24.97
C HIS A 303 -23.16 -1.94 -24.40
N PRO A 304 -24.02 -1.27 -23.61
CA PRO A 304 -23.72 0.04 -23.05
C PRO A 304 -22.73 -0.06 -21.88
N ILE A 305 -21.81 0.88 -21.80
CA ILE A 305 -20.91 1.11 -20.66
C ILE A 305 -20.98 2.58 -20.30
N HIS A 306 -21.34 2.84 -19.05
CA HIS A 306 -21.34 4.18 -18.50
C HIS A 306 -19.90 4.69 -18.35
N ARG A 307 -19.59 5.79 -19.04
CA ARG A 307 -18.35 6.57 -18.86
C ARG A 307 -18.68 7.83 -18.06
N PRO A 308 -18.29 7.92 -16.78
CA PRO A 308 -18.48 9.14 -16.01
C PRO A 308 -17.80 10.35 -16.65
N GLY A 309 -18.39 11.53 -16.45
CA GLY A 309 -17.78 12.79 -16.86
C GLY A 309 -16.53 13.08 -16.03
N TYR A 310 -15.51 13.70 -16.65
CA TYR A 310 -14.28 14.06 -15.96
C TYR A 310 -13.57 15.24 -16.66
N ALA A 311 -13.11 16.22 -15.87
CA ALA A 311 -12.30 17.34 -16.35
C ALA A 311 -12.81 17.98 -17.67
N GLY A 312 -14.11 18.26 -17.73
CA GLY A 312 -14.76 18.86 -18.90
C GLY A 312 -15.31 17.86 -19.93
N ARG A 313 -14.94 16.58 -19.86
CA ARG A 313 -15.63 15.50 -20.58
C ARG A 313 -17.00 15.27 -19.95
N HIS A 314 -18.07 15.34 -20.75
CA HIS A 314 -19.42 14.99 -20.30
C HIS A 314 -19.55 13.48 -20.05
N ALA A 315 -20.42 13.10 -19.12
CA ALA A 315 -20.79 11.70 -18.95
C ALA A 315 -21.46 11.18 -20.22
N ALA A 316 -21.15 9.95 -20.61
CA ALA A 316 -21.66 9.34 -21.83
C ALA A 316 -21.92 7.85 -21.64
N GLU A 317 -22.95 7.34 -22.33
CA GLU A 317 -23.14 5.91 -22.53
C GLU A 317 -22.41 5.50 -23.81
N LEU A 318 -21.29 4.80 -23.65
CA LEU A 318 -20.51 4.31 -24.78
C LEU A 318 -20.91 2.87 -25.10
N THR A 319 -20.90 2.52 -26.38
CA THR A 319 -20.95 1.09 -26.73
C THR A 319 -19.58 0.45 -26.46
N VAL A 320 -19.55 -0.85 -26.19
CA VAL A 320 -18.28 -1.61 -26.07
C VAL A 320 -17.36 -1.38 -27.27
N ALA A 321 -17.90 -1.29 -28.50
CA ALA A 321 -17.12 -1.00 -29.69
C ALA A 321 -16.53 0.42 -29.70
N ALA A 322 -17.30 1.43 -29.29
CA ALA A 322 -16.83 2.80 -29.18
C ALA A 322 -15.75 2.94 -28.09
N LEU A 323 -15.99 2.34 -26.92
CA LEU A 323 -15.01 2.31 -25.83
C LEU A 323 -13.74 1.59 -26.26
N GLY A 324 -13.84 0.47 -26.98
CA GLY A 324 -12.67 -0.24 -27.51
C GLY A 324 -11.81 0.61 -28.44
N THR A 325 -12.44 1.50 -29.22
CA THR A 325 -11.74 2.46 -30.09
C THR A 325 -11.01 3.52 -29.26
N GLU A 326 -11.67 4.11 -28.25
CA GLU A 326 -11.06 5.09 -27.33
C GLU A 326 -9.86 4.48 -26.56
N LEU A 327 -10.02 3.27 -26.04
CA LEU A 327 -8.96 2.56 -25.31
C LEU A 327 -7.79 2.18 -26.21
N THR A 328 -8.05 1.82 -27.47
CA THR A 328 -6.98 1.57 -28.46
C THR A 328 -6.17 2.84 -28.71
N ALA A 329 -6.83 3.97 -28.98
CA ALA A 329 -6.17 5.25 -29.20
C ALA A 329 -5.36 5.69 -27.97
N THR A 330 -5.92 5.49 -26.76
CA THR A 330 -5.23 5.79 -25.50
C THR A 330 -3.97 4.95 -25.33
N ALA A 331 -4.05 3.64 -25.60
CA ALA A 331 -2.90 2.74 -25.52
C ALA A 331 -1.82 3.08 -26.55
N GLU A 332 -2.21 3.40 -27.80
CA GLU A 332 -1.28 3.79 -28.85
C GLU A 332 -0.57 5.12 -28.56
N ASP A 333 -1.29 6.14 -28.07
CA ASP A 333 -0.70 7.42 -27.65
C ASP A 333 0.30 7.23 -26.50
N LEU A 334 -0.08 6.51 -25.43
CA LEU A 334 0.82 6.27 -24.30
C LEU A 334 2.03 5.42 -24.70
N ALA A 335 1.84 4.36 -25.50
CA ALA A 335 2.96 3.56 -26.02
C ALA A 335 3.91 4.41 -26.86
N GLY A 336 3.39 5.25 -27.75
CA GLY A 336 4.17 6.17 -28.57
C GLY A 336 5.00 7.15 -27.75
N ARG A 337 4.48 7.66 -26.63
CA ARG A 337 5.23 8.53 -25.71
C ARG A 337 6.38 7.78 -25.03
N PHE A 338 6.16 6.56 -24.57
CA PHE A 338 7.24 5.74 -23.99
C PHE A 338 8.30 5.40 -25.05
N ASP A 339 7.88 5.05 -26.25
CA ASP A 339 8.78 4.73 -27.37
C ASP A 339 9.63 5.93 -27.79
N ALA A 340 9.01 7.11 -27.89
CA ALA A 340 9.74 8.37 -28.14
C ALA A 340 10.77 8.67 -27.03
N ARG A 341 10.40 8.48 -25.76
CA ARG A 341 11.33 8.63 -24.62
C ARG A 341 12.45 7.59 -24.64
N ASN A 342 12.15 6.37 -25.07
CA ASN A 342 13.08 5.24 -25.06
C ASN A 342 14.02 5.21 -26.27
N GLY A 343 13.61 5.82 -27.38
CA GLY A 343 14.27 5.66 -28.66
C GLY A 343 14.10 4.24 -29.23
N THR A 344 13.04 3.52 -28.84
CA THR A 344 12.71 2.16 -29.32
C THR A 344 11.24 2.07 -29.69
N SER A 345 10.82 1.03 -30.41
CA SER A 345 9.40 0.77 -30.74
C SER A 345 8.79 -0.34 -29.87
N HIS A 346 9.38 -0.56 -28.69
CA HIS A 346 9.12 -1.75 -27.89
C HIS A 346 7.73 -1.73 -27.25
N GLN A 347 7.30 -0.59 -26.71
CA GLN A 347 6.00 -0.49 -26.05
C GLN A 347 4.87 -0.60 -27.07
N SER A 348 4.99 0.05 -28.24
CA SER A 348 4.01 -0.10 -29.32
C SER A 348 3.95 -1.54 -29.84
N GLY A 349 5.10 -2.20 -29.99
CA GLY A 349 5.16 -3.61 -30.37
C GLY A 349 4.50 -4.54 -29.35
N ARG A 350 4.71 -4.28 -28.04
CA ARG A 350 4.03 -5.02 -26.95
C ARG A 350 2.52 -4.83 -26.98
N VAL A 351 2.03 -3.60 -27.13
CA VAL A 351 0.59 -3.32 -27.26
C VAL A 351 0.01 -4.04 -28.48
N ALA A 352 0.67 -3.94 -29.63
CA ALA A 352 0.22 -4.61 -30.85
C ALA A 352 0.14 -6.14 -30.67
N SER A 353 1.11 -6.72 -29.96
CA SER A 353 1.11 -8.15 -29.62
C SER A 353 -0.10 -8.53 -28.75
N TRP A 354 -0.43 -7.75 -27.72
CA TRP A 354 -1.63 -7.99 -26.89
C TRP A 354 -2.91 -7.86 -27.72
N LEU A 355 -2.98 -6.85 -28.59
CA LEU A 355 -4.11 -6.64 -29.50
C LEU A 355 -4.18 -7.70 -30.63
N ALA A 356 -3.17 -8.54 -30.82
CA ALA A 356 -3.23 -9.66 -31.75
C ALA A 356 -3.69 -10.98 -31.10
N GLU A 357 -3.78 -11.03 -29.76
CA GLU A 357 -4.13 -12.26 -29.06
C GLU A 357 -5.56 -12.73 -29.40
N ARG A 358 -5.73 -14.07 -29.38
CA ARG A 358 -6.99 -14.76 -29.66
C ARG A 358 -7.48 -15.46 -28.39
N PRO A 359 -8.80 -15.51 -28.17
CA PRO A 359 -9.38 -16.24 -27.05
C PRO A 359 -9.24 -17.75 -27.26
N LEU A 360 -9.38 -18.50 -26.18
CA LEU A 360 -9.60 -19.94 -26.22
C LEU A 360 -10.91 -20.26 -26.96
N PRO A 361 -11.01 -21.42 -27.63
CA PRO A 361 -12.24 -21.84 -28.29
C PRO A 361 -13.42 -21.98 -27.32
N ASP A 362 -13.15 -22.58 -26.15
CA ASP A 362 -14.16 -22.83 -25.12
C ASP A 362 -13.95 -21.92 -23.90
N PRO A 363 -15.02 -21.31 -23.36
CA PRO A 363 -14.91 -20.45 -22.17
C PRO A 363 -14.51 -21.23 -20.91
N VAL A 364 -13.47 -20.77 -20.20
CA VAL A 364 -12.95 -21.42 -18.97
C VAL A 364 -13.88 -21.18 -17.79
N PRO A 365 -14.51 -22.18 -17.15
CA PRO A 365 -15.44 -21.97 -16.03
C PRO A 365 -14.81 -21.16 -14.90
N LEU A 366 -15.54 -20.19 -14.38
CA LEU A 366 -15.11 -19.47 -13.18
C LEU A 366 -15.66 -20.19 -11.95
N PRO A 367 -14.85 -20.43 -10.92
CA PRO A 367 -15.38 -20.91 -9.65
C PRO A 367 -16.35 -19.87 -9.10
N ALA A 368 -17.39 -20.34 -8.40
CA ALA A 368 -18.29 -19.43 -7.70
C ALA A 368 -17.46 -18.49 -6.83
N GLU A 369 -17.80 -17.20 -6.84
CA GLU A 369 -17.21 -16.31 -5.84
C GLU A 369 -17.77 -16.75 -4.46
N SER A 370 -17.09 -17.68 -3.79
CA SER A 370 -17.37 -18.01 -2.38
C SER A 370 -17.39 -16.71 -1.57
N THR A 371 -18.52 -16.40 -0.93
CA THR A 371 -18.61 -15.31 0.05
C THR A 371 -17.79 -15.63 1.31
N ALA A 372 -17.48 -16.90 1.52
CA ALA A 372 -16.45 -17.34 2.45
C ALA A 372 -15.06 -17.23 1.79
N GLU A 373 -14.08 -16.71 2.50
CA GLU A 373 -12.70 -16.79 2.05
C GLU A 373 -12.30 -18.26 1.87
N PRO A 374 -11.62 -18.65 0.77
CA PRO A 374 -11.25 -20.04 0.58
C PRO A 374 -10.30 -20.48 1.70
N GLU A 375 -10.76 -21.43 2.50
CA GLU A 375 -9.96 -22.18 3.46
C GLU A 375 -8.80 -22.83 2.70
N ARG A 376 -7.58 -22.32 2.88
CA ARG A 376 -6.39 -23.00 2.39
C ARG A 376 -6.28 -24.32 3.15
N SER A 377 -6.33 -25.44 2.42
CA SER A 377 -6.12 -26.78 2.95
C SER A 377 -4.78 -26.85 3.70
N VAL A 378 -4.85 -27.11 5.01
CA VAL A 378 -3.73 -27.09 5.97
C VAL A 378 -2.88 -28.36 5.90
N GLU A 379 -2.94 -29.12 4.80
CA GLU A 379 -2.40 -30.50 4.79
C GLU A 379 -0.93 -30.62 4.38
N GLN A 380 -0.24 -29.54 3.99
CA GLN A 380 1.18 -29.61 3.56
C GLN A 380 2.17 -28.83 4.42
N VAL A 381 1.77 -28.33 5.60
CA VAL A 381 2.70 -27.77 6.60
C VAL A 381 2.61 -28.57 7.90
N ARG A 382 2.96 -29.86 7.83
CA ARG A 382 3.21 -30.68 9.03
C ARG A 382 4.63 -31.20 9.01
N THR A 383 5.59 -30.35 9.37
CA THR A 383 6.84 -30.80 9.99
C THR A 383 7.37 -29.72 10.94
N GLY A 384 7.24 -30.01 12.23
CA GLY A 384 8.14 -29.52 13.28
C GLY A 384 7.69 -28.28 14.06
N CYS A 385 6.75 -28.43 15.00
CA CYS A 385 7.03 -28.29 16.44
C CYS A 385 5.73 -28.41 17.27
N GLY A 386 5.67 -29.43 18.13
CA GLY A 386 4.94 -29.50 19.41
C GLY A 386 3.43 -29.23 19.44
N ASP A 387 2.64 -30.30 19.51
CA ASP A 387 1.24 -30.28 19.95
C ASP A 387 1.05 -29.51 21.27
N ARG A 388 0.20 -28.49 21.24
CA ARG A 388 -0.90 -28.28 22.20
C ARG A 388 -2.00 -27.44 21.51
N ALA A 389 -3.12 -28.11 21.31
CA ALA A 389 -4.43 -27.68 20.80
C ALA A 389 -4.81 -26.21 21.03
N ASP A 390 -5.12 -25.47 19.96
CA ASP A 390 -6.50 -25.08 19.60
C ASP A 390 -6.53 -24.22 18.32
N GLY A 391 -7.62 -24.32 17.55
CA GLY A 391 -7.77 -23.82 16.18
C GLY A 391 -7.55 -22.32 15.99
N LEU A 392 -6.86 -21.96 14.90
CA LEU A 392 -6.63 -20.57 14.49
C LEU A 392 -7.91 -19.93 13.95
N VAL A 393 -8.65 -19.31 14.86
CA VAL A 393 -9.74 -18.40 14.51
C VAL A 393 -9.12 -17.09 14.01
N LEU A 394 -9.24 -16.80 12.70
CA LEU A 394 -8.72 -15.56 12.08
C LEU A 394 -9.42 -14.29 12.61
N VAL A 395 -10.64 -14.45 13.12
CA VAL A 395 -11.41 -13.45 13.87
C VAL A 395 -11.95 -14.17 15.10
N GLY A 396 -11.17 -14.16 16.18
CA GLY A 396 -11.50 -14.85 17.42
C GLY A 396 -12.48 -14.07 18.30
N PRO A 397 -13.17 -14.71 19.25
CA PRO A 397 -13.80 -13.97 20.33
C PRO A 397 -12.74 -13.10 21.02
N LEU A 398 -13.12 -11.91 21.46
CA LEU A 398 -12.23 -11.08 22.28
C LEU A 398 -11.86 -11.88 23.54
N THR A 399 -10.58 -12.17 23.74
CA THR A 399 -10.09 -12.89 24.93
C THR A 399 -9.08 -12.05 25.69
N VAL A 400 -8.99 -12.30 27.00
CA VAL A 400 -7.97 -11.68 27.87
C VAL A 400 -6.56 -12.04 27.36
N ALA A 401 -6.36 -13.29 26.91
CA ALA A 401 -5.09 -13.74 26.35
C ALA A 401 -4.68 -12.93 25.11
N ALA A 402 -5.61 -12.66 24.19
CA ALA A 402 -5.33 -11.85 23.00
C ALA A 402 -4.96 -10.39 23.36
N ILE A 403 -5.63 -9.80 24.35
CA ILE A 403 -5.28 -8.45 24.85
C ILE A 403 -3.88 -8.47 25.49
N VAL A 404 -3.59 -9.48 26.31
CA VAL A 404 -2.26 -9.67 26.93
C VAL A 404 -1.18 -9.86 25.87
N ASP A 405 -1.41 -10.66 24.83
CA ASP A 405 -0.42 -10.93 23.79
C ASP A 405 -0.07 -9.65 23.02
N VAL A 406 -1.08 -8.82 22.70
CA VAL A 406 -0.86 -7.49 22.11
C VAL A 406 -0.05 -6.60 23.06
N LEU A 407 -0.32 -6.61 24.35
CA LEU A 407 0.41 -5.80 25.33
C LEU A 407 1.82 -6.35 25.64
N ARG A 408 2.07 -7.65 25.43
CA ARG A 408 3.35 -8.32 25.74
C ARG A 408 4.48 -7.89 24.82
N ASP A 409 4.20 -7.50 23.58
CA ASP A 409 5.19 -6.91 22.66
C ASP A 409 5.67 -5.51 23.11
N ARG A 410 5.06 -4.97 24.18
CA ARG A 410 5.29 -3.60 24.70
C ARG A 410 5.76 -3.62 26.17
N ALA A 411 6.52 -4.67 26.53
CA ALA A 411 6.76 -5.22 27.88
C ALA A 411 7.40 -4.33 28.97
N GLU A 412 7.64 -3.03 28.78
CA GLU A 412 8.30 -2.21 29.82
C GLU A 412 7.32 -1.58 30.83
N GLN A 413 6.00 -1.68 30.61
CA GLN A 413 4.97 -0.96 31.40
C GLN A 413 3.77 -1.83 31.84
N PHE A 414 3.87 -3.15 31.68
CA PHE A 414 2.79 -4.11 31.91
C PHE A 414 2.72 -4.59 33.37
N VAL A 415 1.56 -4.45 34.03
CA VAL A 415 1.28 -5.07 35.33
C VAL A 415 -0.07 -5.79 35.26
N PRO A 416 -0.14 -7.12 35.43
CA PRO A 416 -1.41 -7.83 35.43
C PRO A 416 -2.26 -7.39 36.63
N GLY A 417 -3.45 -6.86 36.37
CA GLY A 417 -4.39 -6.43 37.40
C GLY A 417 -5.23 -7.58 37.95
N PRO A 418 -5.87 -7.41 39.12
CA PRO A 418 -6.81 -8.40 39.64
C PRO A 418 -8.07 -8.49 38.75
N ALA A 419 -8.65 -9.69 38.65
CA ALA A 419 -9.97 -9.97 38.07
C ALA A 419 -10.15 -9.59 36.58
N GLY A 420 -9.32 -10.12 35.69
CA GLY A 420 -9.57 -10.06 34.23
C GLY A 420 -9.34 -8.69 33.58
N ARG A 421 -8.86 -7.70 34.35
CA ARG A 421 -8.36 -6.42 33.86
C ARG A 421 -6.89 -6.53 33.50
N VAL A 422 -6.53 -5.96 32.35
CA VAL A 422 -5.19 -6.01 31.81
C VAL A 422 -4.75 -4.61 31.46
N GLY A 423 -3.65 -4.12 32.02
CA GLY A 423 -3.29 -2.72 31.88
C GLY A 423 -1.88 -2.40 32.34
N GLY A 424 -1.57 -1.12 32.35
CA GLY A 424 -0.23 -0.62 32.57
C GLY A 424 -0.21 0.89 32.66
N ARG A 425 0.98 1.44 32.86
CA ARG A 425 1.18 2.89 32.99
C ARG A 425 1.92 3.42 31.77
N TRP A 426 1.29 4.33 31.04
CA TRP A 426 1.86 5.00 29.88
C TRP A 426 1.99 6.51 30.16
N GLY A 427 3.20 6.94 30.56
CA GLY A 427 3.43 8.29 31.04
C GLY A 427 2.66 8.57 32.35
N ASP A 428 1.83 9.61 32.34
CA ASP A 428 0.96 10.00 33.47
C ASP A 428 -0.43 9.34 33.40
N ALA A 429 -0.64 8.41 32.44
CA ALA A 429 -1.88 7.67 32.29
C ALA A 429 -1.77 6.27 32.88
N LEU A 430 -2.70 5.91 33.76
CA LEU A 430 -3.02 4.50 34.05
C LEU A 430 -4.08 4.05 33.05
N ILE A 431 -3.77 3.05 32.23
CA ILE A 431 -4.69 2.53 31.20
C ILE A 431 -4.99 1.06 31.49
N GLU A 432 -6.28 0.75 31.67
CA GLU A 432 -6.79 -0.57 31.96
C GLU A 432 -7.75 -1.02 30.86
N PHE A 433 -7.54 -2.22 30.34
CA PHE A 433 -8.43 -2.90 29.42
C PHE A 433 -9.24 -3.95 30.18
N GLU A 434 -10.55 -3.92 30.00
CA GLU A 434 -11.47 -4.92 30.49
C GLU A 434 -12.45 -5.35 29.40
N ARG A 435 -13.05 -6.52 29.59
CA ARG A 435 -14.08 -7.06 28.70
C ARG A 435 -15.44 -6.83 29.34
N LEU A 436 -16.32 -6.11 28.65
CA LEU A 436 -17.69 -5.87 29.07
C LEU A 436 -18.68 -6.63 28.16
N GLY A 437 -19.95 -6.67 28.56
CA GLY A 437 -20.99 -7.44 27.86
C GLY A 437 -21.16 -8.86 28.44
N GLU A 438 -22.32 -9.46 28.21
CA GLU A 438 -22.67 -10.78 28.78
C GLU A 438 -21.77 -11.91 28.28
N ARG A 439 -21.18 -11.77 27.08
CA ARG A 439 -20.22 -12.71 26.49
C ARG A 439 -18.78 -12.18 26.55
N GLY A 440 -18.55 -11.04 27.21
CA GLY A 440 -17.26 -10.35 27.25
C GLY A 440 -16.80 -9.93 25.85
N GLU A 441 -17.73 -9.47 25.02
CA GLU A 441 -17.53 -9.11 23.62
C GLU A 441 -17.15 -7.64 23.40
N ILE A 442 -17.30 -6.77 24.40
CA ILE A 442 -16.96 -5.36 24.30
C ILE A 442 -15.55 -5.14 24.87
N LEU A 443 -14.65 -4.59 24.05
CA LEU A 443 -13.36 -4.10 24.53
C LEU A 443 -13.56 -2.73 25.16
N HIS A 444 -13.34 -2.62 26.47
CA HIS A 444 -13.41 -1.37 27.21
C HIS A 444 -12.01 -0.97 27.68
N ALA A 445 -11.55 0.21 27.25
CA ALA A 445 -10.33 0.81 27.73
C ALA A 445 -10.69 1.98 28.65
N ARG A 446 -10.21 1.93 29.89
CA ARG A 446 -10.33 3.00 30.88
C ARG A 446 -8.97 3.67 31.06
N VAL A 447 -8.95 4.98 30.90
CA VAL A 447 -7.79 5.85 31.11
C VAL A 447 -8.03 6.66 32.37
N THR A 448 -7.07 6.65 33.28
CA THR A 448 -7.09 7.48 34.48
C THR A 448 -5.84 8.33 34.51
N ALA A 449 -5.99 9.66 34.55
CA ALA A 449 -4.86 10.56 34.72
C ALA A 449 -4.34 10.47 36.16
N GLU A 450 -3.01 10.47 36.32
CA GLU A 450 -2.35 10.45 37.64
C GLU A 450 -2.61 11.73 38.41
N ARG A 451 -2.59 12.89 37.73
CA ARG A 451 -2.86 14.18 38.36
C ARG A 451 -4.27 14.24 38.93
N ARG A 452 -4.37 14.59 40.22
CA ARG A 452 -5.60 14.85 40.95
C ARG A 452 -5.85 16.34 41.05
N LEU A 453 -7.11 16.76 41.01
CA LEU A 453 -7.51 18.15 41.29
C LEU A 453 -8.25 18.21 42.64
N PRO A 454 -8.13 19.27 43.43
CA PRO A 454 -8.96 19.42 44.62
C PRO A 454 -10.44 19.61 44.25
N ALA A 455 -11.35 19.19 45.14
CA ALA A 455 -12.81 19.19 44.90
C ALA A 455 -13.40 20.57 44.56
N ASP A 456 -12.77 21.66 45.00
CA ASP A 456 -13.17 23.04 44.70
C ASP A 456 -12.90 23.45 43.24
N ARG A 457 -12.10 22.67 42.48
CA ARG A 457 -11.81 22.90 41.05
C ARG A 457 -12.72 22.11 40.10
N LEU A 458 -13.89 21.67 40.58
CA LEU A 458 -14.84 20.87 39.78
C LEU A 458 -15.29 21.57 38.48
N GLY A 459 -15.52 22.89 38.53
CA GLY A 459 -15.91 23.66 37.34
C GLY A 459 -14.85 23.59 36.24
N GLN A 460 -13.58 23.74 36.60
CA GLN A 460 -12.47 23.65 35.65
C GLN A 460 -12.29 22.23 35.12
N ALA A 461 -12.48 21.21 35.96
CA ALA A 461 -12.42 19.82 35.52
C ALA A 461 -13.48 19.53 34.45
N TYR A 462 -14.70 20.04 34.62
CA TYR A 462 -15.76 19.93 33.60
C TYR A 462 -15.47 20.73 32.33
N GLU A 463 -14.95 21.95 32.45
CA GLU A 463 -14.54 22.74 31.29
C GLU A 463 -13.49 22.00 30.46
N PHE A 464 -12.48 21.41 31.11
CA PHE A 464 -11.49 20.59 30.44
C PHE A 464 -12.13 19.37 29.76
N CYS A 465 -12.97 18.59 30.45
CA CYS A 465 -13.62 17.42 29.86
C CYS A 465 -14.52 17.79 28.67
N ASN A 466 -15.24 18.91 28.76
CA ASN A 466 -16.10 19.39 27.67
C ASN A 466 -15.29 19.82 26.44
N ALA A 467 -14.22 20.60 26.65
CA ALA A 467 -13.32 20.99 25.57
C ALA A 467 -12.64 19.78 24.93
N TRP A 468 -12.15 18.84 25.75
CA TRP A 468 -11.56 17.59 25.27
C TRP A 468 -12.54 16.79 24.42
N ASN A 469 -13.76 16.56 24.90
CA ASN A 469 -14.78 15.78 24.18
C ASN A 469 -15.30 16.49 22.92
N GLN A 470 -15.18 17.82 22.86
CA GLN A 470 -15.53 18.59 21.68
C GLN A 470 -14.44 18.49 20.60
N ASP A 471 -13.17 18.56 20.99
CA ASP A 471 -12.04 18.66 20.05
C ASP A 471 -11.40 17.30 19.72
N ARG A 472 -11.63 16.27 20.54
CA ARG A 472 -11.04 14.93 20.40
C ARG A 472 -12.12 13.85 20.45
N LEU A 473 -11.98 12.86 19.58
CA LEU A 473 -12.93 11.75 19.47
C LEU A 473 -12.78 10.71 20.60
N LEU A 474 -11.58 10.57 21.17
CA LEU A 474 -11.21 9.53 22.13
C LEU A 474 -10.10 10.05 23.07
N PRO A 475 -10.04 9.61 24.34
CA PRO A 475 -11.12 8.93 25.06
C PRO A 475 -12.25 9.91 25.39
N LYS A 476 -13.45 9.39 25.69
CA LYS A 476 -14.56 10.20 26.22
C LYS A 476 -14.22 10.59 27.67
N ALA A 477 -13.88 11.84 27.89
CA ALA A 477 -13.43 12.37 29.17
C ALA A 477 -14.60 12.66 30.12
N TYR A 478 -14.41 12.36 31.40
CA TYR A 478 -15.33 12.69 32.48
C TYR A 478 -14.59 12.84 33.82
N VAL A 479 -15.26 13.48 34.77
CA VAL A 479 -14.75 13.67 36.13
C VAL A 479 -15.37 12.60 37.05
N GLN A 480 -14.53 11.96 37.85
CA GLN A 480 -14.93 11.03 38.89
C GLN A 480 -14.58 11.63 40.26
N ASP A 481 -15.58 11.71 41.14
CA ASP A 481 -15.41 12.11 42.54
C ASP A 481 -15.50 10.87 43.45
N PRO A 482 -14.36 10.32 43.92
CA PRO A 482 -14.33 9.21 44.86
C PRO A 482 -14.73 9.57 46.30
N GLY A 483 -15.07 10.84 46.59
CA GLY A 483 -15.50 11.29 47.92
C GLY A 483 -14.38 11.55 48.92
N ALA A 484 -13.12 11.61 48.46
CA ALA A 484 -11.92 11.79 49.29
C ALA A 484 -11.37 13.24 49.27
N GLY A 485 -12.12 14.21 48.71
CA GLY A 485 -11.69 15.61 48.58
C GLY A 485 -10.83 15.90 47.34
N GLU A 486 -10.59 14.90 46.49
CA GLU A 486 -9.85 14.98 45.24
C GLU A 486 -10.68 14.46 44.07
N LEU A 487 -10.65 15.17 42.95
CA LEU A 487 -11.25 14.83 41.68
C LEU A 487 -10.26 14.08 40.80
N VAL A 488 -10.78 13.04 40.15
CA VAL A 488 -10.07 12.22 39.18
C VAL A 488 -10.59 12.53 37.80
N LEU A 489 -9.71 12.90 36.87
CA LEU A 489 -10.07 12.98 35.45
C LEU A 489 -9.79 11.63 34.81
N ALA A 490 -10.85 11.04 34.26
CA ALA A 490 -10.82 9.75 33.60
C ALA A 490 -11.39 9.87 32.19
N GLY A 491 -11.10 8.88 31.36
CA GLY A 491 -11.76 8.74 30.08
C GLY A 491 -11.96 7.28 29.70
N ASP A 492 -12.97 7.02 28.88
CA ASP A 492 -13.26 5.67 28.42
C ASP A 492 -13.42 5.57 26.90
N VAL A 493 -13.07 4.41 26.37
CA VAL A 493 -13.32 4.00 25.00
C VAL A 493 -13.88 2.59 25.02
N SER A 494 -15.06 2.41 24.42
CA SER A 494 -15.70 1.10 24.31
C SER A 494 -15.88 0.76 22.84
N THR A 495 -15.42 -0.42 22.43
CA THR A 495 -15.62 -0.95 21.08
C THR A 495 -16.35 -2.27 21.15
N ASP A 496 -17.49 -2.35 20.47
CA ASP A 496 -18.24 -3.59 20.35
C ASP A 496 -17.56 -4.52 19.33
N LEU A 497 -17.21 -5.72 19.78
CA LEU A 497 -16.56 -6.77 18.99
C LEU A 497 -17.40 -8.06 19.03
N GLU A 498 -18.73 -7.94 19.07
CA GLU A 498 -19.68 -9.06 19.10
C GLU A 498 -19.52 -10.07 17.96
N HIS A 499 -18.97 -9.65 16.82
CA HIS A 499 -18.67 -10.49 15.66
C HIS A 499 -17.21 -10.99 15.62
N GLY A 500 -16.49 -10.81 16.73
CA GLY A 500 -15.09 -11.20 16.91
C GLY A 500 -14.11 -10.15 16.40
N VAL A 501 -12.83 -10.35 16.72
CA VAL A 501 -11.74 -9.42 16.39
C VAL A 501 -10.51 -10.16 15.89
N ALA A 502 -9.92 -9.66 14.80
CA ALA A 502 -8.62 -10.16 14.33
C ALA A 502 -7.48 -9.58 15.18
N ALA A 503 -6.38 -10.31 15.34
CA ALA A 503 -5.23 -9.86 16.15
C ALA A 503 -4.68 -8.48 15.71
N GLY A 504 -4.62 -8.22 14.41
CA GLY A 504 -4.20 -6.91 13.88
C GLY A 504 -5.20 -5.79 14.16
N GLN A 505 -6.51 -6.07 14.13
CA GLN A 505 -7.54 -5.10 14.50
C GLN A 505 -7.51 -4.80 16.00
N LEU A 506 -7.35 -5.83 16.84
CA LEU A 506 -7.18 -5.67 18.28
C LEU A 506 -5.94 -4.83 18.59
N ALA A 507 -4.83 -5.05 17.89
CA ALA A 507 -3.62 -4.25 18.04
C ALA A 507 -3.85 -2.76 17.75
N VAL A 508 -4.55 -2.43 16.66
CA VAL A 508 -4.87 -1.04 16.31
C VAL A 508 -5.78 -0.39 17.36
N LEU A 509 -6.79 -1.12 17.86
CA LEU A 509 -7.71 -0.59 18.88
C LEU A 509 -7.00 -0.35 20.22
N VAL A 510 -6.13 -1.27 20.62
CA VAL A 510 -5.29 -1.12 21.81
C VAL A 510 -4.33 0.06 21.62
N ASP A 511 -3.63 0.17 20.48
CA ASP A 511 -2.72 1.29 20.22
C ASP A 511 -3.42 2.65 20.21
N ALA A 512 -4.59 2.74 19.60
CA ALA A 512 -5.38 3.96 19.60
C ALA A 512 -5.75 4.38 21.02
N ALA A 513 -6.15 3.44 21.89
CA ALA A 513 -6.45 3.70 23.29
C ALA A 513 -5.21 4.12 24.10
N LEU A 514 -4.06 3.50 23.85
CA LEU A 514 -2.80 3.85 24.52
C LEU A 514 -2.32 5.25 24.14
N VAL A 515 -2.26 5.56 22.84
CA VAL A 515 -1.79 6.86 22.34
C VAL A 515 -2.72 7.99 22.76
N SER A 516 -4.04 7.81 22.57
CA SER A 516 -5.02 8.83 22.96
C SER A 516 -5.12 8.98 24.48
N GLY A 517 -4.99 7.90 25.25
CA GLY A 517 -4.98 7.93 26.71
C GLY A 517 -3.76 8.63 27.29
N ALA A 518 -2.58 8.40 26.72
CA ALA A 518 -1.35 9.11 27.12
C ALA A 518 -1.45 10.61 26.80
N ALA A 519 -1.99 10.97 25.63
CA ALA A 519 -2.22 12.37 25.26
C ALA A 519 -3.24 13.05 26.18
N PHE A 520 -4.30 12.34 26.56
CA PHE A 520 -5.29 12.81 27.55
C PHE A 520 -4.65 13.11 28.89
N ALA A 521 -3.90 12.16 29.46
CA ALA A 521 -3.25 12.38 30.75
C ALA A 521 -2.21 13.49 30.71
N ALA A 522 -1.44 13.63 29.62
CA ALA A 522 -0.51 14.73 29.45
C ALA A 522 -1.23 16.10 29.43
N ALA A 523 -2.39 16.19 28.80
CA ALA A 523 -3.22 17.40 28.79
C ALA A 523 -3.79 17.71 30.19
N VAL A 524 -4.22 16.69 30.94
CA VAL A 524 -4.64 16.84 32.34
C VAL A 524 -3.46 17.32 33.20
N SER A 525 -2.27 16.73 33.04
CA SER A 525 -1.04 17.12 33.73
C SER A 525 -0.62 18.56 33.45
N ALA A 526 -1.03 19.12 32.31
CA ALA A 526 -0.75 20.51 31.91
C ALA A 526 -1.79 21.54 32.41
N LEU A 527 -2.85 21.13 33.10
CA LEU A 527 -3.83 22.08 33.65
C LEU A 527 -3.16 23.08 34.61
N PRO A 528 -3.56 24.36 34.63
CA PRO A 528 -2.92 25.36 35.50
C PRO A 528 -3.12 25.09 36.99
#